data_AF-A0AAJ4Y350-F1
#
_entry.id   AF-A0AAJ4Y350-F1
#
_cell.length_a   1.000
_cell.length_b   1.000
_cell.length_c   1.000
_cell.angle_alpha   90.00
_cell.angle_beta   90.00
_cell.angle_gamma   90.00
#
_symmetry.space_group_name_H-M   'P 1'
#
loop_
_entity.id
_entity.type
_entity.pdbx_description
1 polymer ?
#
loop_
_entity_poly.entity_id
_entity_poly.type
_entity_poly.pdbx_seq_one_letter_code
_entity_poly.pdbx_strand_id
1 'polypeptide(L)'
;MPSARRLHESILYAAHVRYLAEAFALGALRRGQSVEQFLGPTGSPERPGIRYVEVRATTSRYEVLLHTVEDVGHETFMDLVEFPPLDPDNDEEEFGRLVSITDDPLAALTAAEELTGAVRSRWVNTTMVQDEYSDFVEAGRPARHSPDGHPWPEPSANR
;
A
#
# COMPACT_ATOMS: atom_id res chain seq x y z
N MET A 1 -21.49 3.48 -21.11
CA MET A 1 -21.41 3.09 -19.69
C MET A 1 -21.14 1.59 -19.64
N PRO A 2 -19.95 1.13 -19.23
CA PRO A 2 -19.72 -0.29 -18.98
C PRO A 2 -20.66 -0.78 -17.88
N SER A 3 -21.12 -2.03 -17.97
CA SER A 3 -21.91 -2.64 -16.88
C SER A 3 -21.01 -2.87 -15.67
N ALA A 4 -21.53 -2.71 -14.45
CA ALA A 4 -20.81 -2.94 -13.19
C ALA A 4 -20.09 -4.30 -13.14
N ARG A 5 -20.66 -5.34 -13.77
CA ARG A 5 -20.05 -6.66 -13.87
C ARG A 5 -18.78 -6.68 -14.74
N ARG A 6 -18.75 -5.91 -15.83
CA ARG A 6 -17.58 -5.80 -16.72
C ARG A 6 -16.44 -4.99 -16.08
N LEU A 7 -16.77 -4.01 -15.25
CA LEU A 7 -15.77 -3.27 -14.47
C LEU A 7 -15.12 -4.18 -13.43
N HIS A 8 -15.91 -4.96 -12.70
CA HIS A 8 -15.40 -5.91 -11.72
C HIS A 8 -14.48 -6.98 -12.33
N GLU A 9 -14.87 -7.59 -13.46
CA GLU A 9 -14.03 -8.58 -14.15
C GLU A 9 -12.70 -7.97 -14.68
N SER A 10 -12.72 -6.70 -15.12
CA SER A 10 -11.52 -5.99 -15.56
C SER A 10 -10.57 -5.66 -14.40
N ILE A 11 -11.11 -5.22 -13.25
CA ILE A 11 -10.34 -4.94 -12.04
C ILE A 11 -9.67 -6.22 -11.53
N LEU A 12 -10.41 -7.33 -11.46
CA LEU A 12 -9.87 -8.62 -11.04
C LEU A 12 -8.72 -9.10 -11.94
N TYR A 13 -8.83 -8.93 -13.26
CA TYR A 13 -7.76 -9.30 -14.19
C TYR A 13 -6.53 -8.41 -14.05
N ALA A 14 -6.71 -7.09 -13.97
CA ALA A 14 -5.61 -6.15 -13.78
C ALA A 14 -4.90 -6.35 -12.42
N ALA A 15 -5.65 -6.68 -11.37
CA ALA A 15 -5.11 -7.09 -10.07
C ALA A 15 -4.23 -8.34 -10.20
N HIS A 16 -4.67 -9.34 -10.97
CA HIS A 16 -3.91 -10.57 -11.18
C HIS A 16 -2.57 -10.37 -11.93
N VAL A 17 -2.47 -9.33 -12.75
CA VAL A 17 -1.26 -9.03 -13.54
C VAL A 17 -0.32 -8.05 -12.81
N ARG A 18 -0.84 -7.20 -11.91
CA ARG A 18 -0.01 -6.23 -11.16
C ARG A 18 0.76 -6.86 -10.01
N TYR A 19 0.18 -7.87 -9.35
CA TYR A 19 0.78 -8.43 -8.14
C TYR A 19 1.98 -9.31 -8.45
N LEU A 20 3.08 -9.02 -7.77
CA LEU A 20 4.30 -9.78 -7.84
C LEU A 20 4.11 -11.11 -7.10
N ALA A 21 4.47 -12.21 -7.77
CA ALA A 21 4.79 -13.42 -7.03
C ALA A 21 5.94 -13.13 -6.05
N GLU A 22 5.93 -13.75 -4.88
CA GLU A 22 6.91 -13.51 -3.81
C GLU A 22 8.36 -13.55 -4.30
N ALA A 23 8.70 -14.53 -5.15
CA ALA A 23 10.04 -14.66 -5.71
C ALA A 23 10.46 -13.42 -6.54
N PHE A 24 9.51 -12.75 -7.20
CA PHE A 24 9.77 -11.51 -7.93
C PHE A 24 9.91 -10.31 -7.00
N ALA A 25 9.11 -10.22 -5.93
CA ALA A 25 9.27 -9.19 -4.90
C ALA A 25 10.65 -9.30 -4.23
N LEU A 26 11.05 -10.51 -3.80
CA LEU A 26 12.39 -10.78 -3.28
C LEU A 26 13.49 -10.45 -4.30
N GLY A 27 13.26 -10.77 -5.58
CA GLY A 27 14.17 -10.44 -6.66
C GLY A 27 14.34 -8.93 -6.86
N ALA A 28 13.26 -8.15 -6.77
CA ALA A 28 13.28 -6.69 -6.85
C ALA A 28 14.08 -6.09 -5.70
N LEU A 29 13.79 -6.50 -4.46
CA LEU A 29 14.50 -6.07 -3.26
C LEU A 29 16.00 -6.33 -3.35
N ARG A 30 16.41 -7.54 -3.74
CA ARG A 30 17.84 -7.90 -3.91
C ARG A 30 18.56 -7.07 -4.98
N ARG A 31 17.83 -6.49 -5.93
CA ARG A 31 18.37 -5.57 -6.95
C ARG A 31 18.36 -4.10 -6.49
N GLY A 32 18.00 -3.83 -5.25
CA GLY A 32 17.93 -2.48 -4.70
C GLY A 32 16.67 -1.72 -5.12
N GLN A 33 15.59 -2.41 -5.47
CA GLN A 33 14.30 -1.80 -5.81
C GLN A 33 13.33 -1.94 -4.63
N SER A 34 12.49 -0.93 -4.39
CA SER A 34 11.41 -1.05 -3.41
C SER A 34 10.24 -1.87 -3.96
N VAL A 35 9.44 -2.42 -3.06
CA VAL A 35 8.11 -2.95 -3.36
C VAL A 35 7.11 -2.32 -2.41
N GLU A 36 5.87 -2.17 -2.88
CA GLU A 36 4.82 -1.43 -2.18
C GLU A 36 3.55 -2.26 -2.10
N GLN A 37 2.65 -1.89 -1.19
CA GLN A 37 1.29 -2.42 -1.14
C GLN A 37 0.33 -1.39 -0.55
N PHE A 38 -0.80 -1.18 -1.20
CA PHE A 38 -1.90 -0.40 -0.65
C PHE A 38 -2.63 -1.19 0.46
N LEU A 39 -2.82 -0.54 1.61
CA LEU A 39 -3.41 -1.15 2.81
C LEU A 39 -4.83 -0.64 3.12
N GLY A 40 -5.39 0.21 2.27
CA GLY A 40 -6.77 0.65 2.38
C GLY A 40 -6.96 1.91 3.23
N PRO A 41 -8.23 2.26 3.52
CA PRO A 41 -8.59 3.46 4.26
C PRO A 41 -8.20 3.39 5.75
N THR A 42 -8.08 4.55 6.35
CA THR A 42 -7.86 4.78 7.79
C THR A 42 -8.44 6.14 8.19
N GLY A 43 -8.23 6.55 9.44
CA GLY A 43 -8.66 7.86 9.93
C GLY A 43 -10.14 7.92 10.30
N SER A 44 -10.64 9.13 10.52
CA SER A 44 -12.04 9.39 10.88
C SER A 44 -12.83 9.90 9.68
N PRO A 45 -14.18 9.91 9.72
CA PRO A 45 -14.98 10.53 8.65
C PRO A 45 -14.66 12.02 8.42
N GLU A 46 -14.23 12.74 9.45
CA GLU A 46 -13.86 14.15 9.39
C GLU A 46 -12.46 14.37 8.80
N ARG A 47 -11.59 13.37 8.92
CA ARG A 47 -10.23 13.38 8.37
C ARG A 47 -9.91 12.00 7.78
N PRO A 48 -10.41 11.70 6.57
CA PRO A 48 -10.18 10.42 5.93
C PRO A 48 -8.70 10.30 5.54
N GLY A 49 -8.14 9.12 5.74
CA GLY A 49 -6.78 8.80 5.32
C GLY A 49 -6.71 7.47 4.59
N ILE A 50 -5.53 7.19 4.05
CA ILE A 50 -5.16 5.90 3.50
C ILE A 50 -3.82 5.45 4.07
N ARG A 51 -3.57 4.14 3.98
CA ARG A 51 -2.29 3.54 4.34
C ARG A 51 -1.70 2.81 3.14
N TYR A 52 -0.39 2.86 3.03
CA TYR A 52 0.38 1.95 2.21
C TYR A 52 1.71 1.62 2.88
N VAL A 53 2.25 0.45 2.57
CA VAL A 53 3.56 0.01 3.10
C VAL A 53 4.56 -0.06 1.96
N GLU A 54 5.78 0.37 2.24
CA GLU A 54 6.93 0.23 1.37
C GLU A 54 7.97 -0.66 2.06
N VAL A 55 8.48 -1.64 1.35
CA VAL A 55 9.74 -2.31 1.72
C VAL A 55 10.83 -1.75 0.82
N ARG A 56 11.69 -0.92 1.41
CA ARG A 56 12.75 -0.18 0.74
C ARG A 56 14.08 -0.88 0.91
N ALA A 57 14.74 -1.17 -0.20
CA ALA A 57 16.11 -1.65 -0.18
C ALA A 57 17.09 -0.47 -0.05
N THR A 58 17.95 -0.50 0.96
CA THR A 58 19.09 0.41 1.10
C THR A 58 20.39 -0.30 0.75
N THR A 59 21.54 0.38 0.83
CA THR A 59 22.86 -0.19 0.50
C THR A 59 23.18 -1.48 1.27
N SER A 60 22.64 -1.67 2.48
CA SER A 60 22.97 -2.84 3.32
C SER A 60 21.83 -3.41 4.16
N ARG A 61 20.63 -2.83 4.05
CA ARG A 61 19.47 -3.18 4.87
C ARG A 61 18.19 -3.08 4.04
N TYR A 62 17.13 -3.63 4.58
CA TYR A 62 15.77 -3.50 4.09
C TYR A 62 14.94 -2.82 5.17
N GLU A 63 14.39 -1.66 4.83
CA GLU A 63 13.54 -0.85 5.71
C GLU A 63 12.08 -1.11 5.37
N VAL A 64 11.24 -1.25 6.38
CA VAL A 64 9.79 -1.33 6.23
C VAL A 64 9.21 -0.01 6.71
N LEU A 65 8.60 0.74 5.79
CA LEU A 65 8.02 2.06 6.03
C LEU A 65 6.50 1.95 5.92
N LEU A 66 5.78 2.40 6.94
CA LEU A 66 4.32 2.54 6.89
C LEU A 66 3.98 4.01 6.66
N HIS A 67 3.37 4.28 5.51
CA HIS A 67 2.87 5.60 5.16
C HIS A 67 1.40 5.72 5.55
N THR A 68 1.07 6.79 6.28
CA THR A 68 -0.30 7.16 6.65
C THR A 68 -0.52 8.60 6.23
N VAL A 69 -1.36 8.79 5.21
CA VAL A 69 -1.54 10.10 4.56
C VAL A 69 -3.03 10.42 4.44
N GLU A 70 -3.37 11.70 4.30
CA GLU A 70 -4.75 12.12 4.05
C GLU A 70 -5.24 11.62 2.69
N ASP A 71 -6.52 11.24 2.61
CA ASP A 71 -7.19 10.86 1.36
C ASP A 71 -7.69 12.11 0.62
N VAL A 72 -6.74 12.86 0.04
CA VAL A 72 -7.00 14.10 -0.72
C VAL A 72 -7.08 13.88 -2.24
N GLY A 73 -6.86 12.65 -2.69
CA GLY A 73 -6.81 12.32 -4.10
C GLY A 73 -8.16 12.32 -4.82
N HIS A 74 -8.08 12.49 -6.12
CA HIS A 74 -9.21 12.56 -7.04
C HIS A 74 -8.74 12.19 -8.45
N GLU A 75 -9.65 12.19 -9.44
CA GLU A 75 -9.39 11.70 -10.81
C GLU A 75 -8.11 12.27 -11.47
N THR A 76 -7.67 13.46 -11.07
CA THR A 76 -6.48 14.14 -11.59
C THR A 76 -5.31 14.22 -10.60
N PHE A 77 -5.41 13.60 -9.43
CA PHE A 77 -4.39 13.62 -8.37
C PHE A 77 -4.38 12.28 -7.63
N MET A 78 -3.44 11.42 -8.02
CA MET A 78 -3.29 10.05 -7.51
C MET A 78 -1.89 9.79 -6.94
N ASP A 79 -1.01 10.78 -6.95
CA ASP A 79 0.36 10.60 -6.46
C ASP A 79 0.39 10.63 -4.93
N LEU A 80 0.43 9.44 -4.34
CA LEU A 80 0.43 9.25 -2.90
C LEU A 80 1.64 9.89 -2.19
N VAL A 81 2.74 10.14 -2.91
CA VAL A 81 3.94 10.79 -2.35
C VAL A 81 3.70 12.28 -2.12
N GLU A 82 2.75 12.88 -2.85
CA GLU A 82 2.38 14.29 -2.69
C GLU A 82 1.26 14.49 -1.66
N PHE A 83 0.71 13.42 -1.08
CA PHE A 83 -0.36 13.54 -0.11
C PHE A 83 0.20 13.96 1.26
N PRO A 84 -0.47 14.87 1.98
CA PRO A 84 -0.01 15.30 3.28
C PRO A 84 -0.14 14.17 4.32
N PRO A 85 0.71 14.17 5.37
CA PRO A 85 0.58 13.21 6.46
C PRO A 85 -0.79 13.32 7.12
N LEU A 86 -1.34 12.17 7.54
CA LEU A 86 -2.65 12.16 8.19
C LEU A 86 -2.59 12.79 9.58
N ASP A 87 -1.47 12.68 10.28
CA ASP A 87 -1.17 13.44 11.49
C ASP A 87 0.03 14.38 11.27
N PRO A 88 -0.18 15.69 11.09
CA PRO A 88 0.86 16.66 10.77
C PRO A 88 1.69 17.04 12.00
N ASP A 89 1.23 16.67 13.20
CA ASP A 89 2.00 16.82 14.43
C ASP A 89 2.93 15.60 14.65
N ASN A 90 2.84 14.57 13.79
CA ASN A 90 3.68 13.39 13.81
C ASN A 90 4.76 13.46 12.71
N ASP A 91 5.95 13.95 13.08
CA ASP A 91 7.10 14.09 12.17
C ASP A 91 7.50 12.76 11.47
N GLU A 92 7.16 11.59 12.06
CA GLU A 92 7.45 10.29 11.44
C GLU A 92 6.58 10.01 10.20
N GLU A 93 5.41 10.66 10.07
CA GLU A 93 4.49 10.44 8.94
C GLU A 93 4.91 11.20 7.67
N GLU A 94 5.78 12.22 7.78
CA GLU A 94 6.22 13.02 6.63
C GLU A 94 6.95 12.18 5.56
N PHE A 95 7.72 11.18 5.98
CA PHE A 95 8.48 10.29 5.08
C PHE A 95 8.11 8.81 5.21
N GLY A 96 7.01 8.53 5.92
CA GLY A 96 6.62 7.21 6.34
C GLY A 96 7.34 6.77 7.62
N ARG A 97 6.59 6.13 8.51
CA ARG A 97 7.10 5.64 9.79
C ARG A 97 7.91 4.36 9.57
N LEU A 98 9.17 4.36 10.01
CA LEU A 98 10.01 3.15 10.01
C LEU A 98 9.50 2.16 11.06
N VAL A 99 8.91 1.04 10.62
CA VAL A 99 8.36 0.00 11.51
C VAL A 99 9.30 -1.18 11.71
N SER A 100 10.24 -1.43 10.79
CA SER A 100 11.25 -2.47 10.93
C SER A 100 12.46 -2.21 10.04
N ILE A 101 13.62 -2.73 10.46
CA ILE A 101 14.85 -2.76 9.67
C ILE A 101 15.50 -4.15 9.79
N THR A 102 15.84 -4.76 8.66
CA THR A 102 16.43 -6.10 8.60
C THR A 102 17.59 -6.16 7.60
N ASP A 103 18.39 -7.22 7.64
CA ASP A 103 19.45 -7.49 6.68
C ASP A 103 19.06 -8.55 5.62
N ASP A 104 17.86 -9.11 5.71
CA ASP A 104 17.32 -10.11 4.80
C ASP A 104 15.98 -9.67 4.18
N PRO A 105 15.82 -9.74 2.84
CA PRO A 105 14.62 -9.25 2.18
C PRO A 105 13.38 -10.07 2.54
N LEU A 106 13.53 -11.36 2.81
CA LEU A 106 12.41 -12.22 3.21
C LEU A 106 11.94 -11.86 4.62
N ALA A 107 12.88 -11.62 5.55
CA ALA A 107 12.57 -11.11 6.88
C ALA A 107 11.86 -9.75 6.83
N ALA A 108 12.25 -8.85 5.91
CA ALA A 108 11.58 -7.57 5.69
C ALA A 108 10.13 -7.74 5.24
N LEU A 109 9.87 -8.62 4.25
CA LEU A 109 8.50 -8.91 3.80
C LEU A 109 7.66 -9.51 4.93
N THR A 110 8.21 -10.46 5.70
CA THR A 110 7.53 -11.03 6.87
C THR A 110 7.23 -9.97 7.93
N ALA A 111 8.18 -9.08 8.22
CA ALA A 111 7.95 -7.99 9.17
C ALA A 111 6.86 -7.02 8.69
N ALA A 112 6.77 -6.75 7.39
CA ALA A 112 5.67 -5.96 6.85
C ALA A 112 4.32 -6.65 7.04
N GLU A 113 4.22 -7.95 6.78
CA GLU A 113 2.99 -8.73 7.02
C GLU A 113 2.57 -8.66 8.50
N GLU A 114 3.50 -8.91 9.42
CA GLU A 114 3.23 -8.98 10.87
C GLU A 114 2.90 -7.62 11.49
N LEU A 115 3.52 -6.53 11.03
CA LEU A 115 3.44 -5.21 11.68
C LEU A 115 2.39 -4.29 11.04
N THR A 116 2.11 -4.45 9.74
CA THR A 116 1.21 -3.55 8.99
C THR A 116 -0.03 -4.25 8.43
N GLY A 117 -0.05 -5.59 8.45
CA GLY A 117 -1.10 -6.39 7.80
C GLY A 117 -0.91 -6.48 6.28
N ALA A 118 0.30 -6.23 5.79
CA ALA A 118 0.65 -6.53 4.39
C ALA A 118 0.29 -7.98 4.04
N VAL A 119 0.01 -8.23 2.76
CA VAL A 119 -0.40 -9.55 2.28
C VAL A 119 0.65 -10.03 1.31
N ARG A 120 1.24 -11.17 1.61
CA ARG A 120 2.39 -11.76 0.91
C ARG A 120 2.27 -11.85 -0.61
N SER A 121 1.06 -11.99 -1.12
CA SER A 121 0.76 -12.14 -2.55
C SER A 121 0.28 -10.84 -3.22
N ARG A 122 0.42 -9.69 -2.57
CA ARG A 122 -0.12 -8.39 -3.05
C ARG A 122 0.93 -7.29 -3.18
N TRP A 123 2.20 -7.66 -3.19
CA TRP A 123 3.28 -6.72 -3.48
C TRP A 123 3.20 -6.22 -4.92
N VAL A 124 3.42 -4.94 -5.12
CA VAL A 124 3.57 -4.31 -6.43
C VAL A 124 4.94 -3.64 -6.53
N ASN A 125 5.39 -3.34 -7.75
CA ASN A 125 6.59 -2.51 -7.93
C ASN A 125 6.32 -1.09 -7.43
N THR A 126 7.39 -0.33 -7.14
CA THR A 126 7.31 1.10 -6.84
C THR A 126 6.43 1.85 -7.82
N THR A 127 5.67 2.82 -7.30
CA THR A 127 4.66 3.66 -7.97
C THR A 127 3.39 2.94 -8.42
N MET A 128 3.37 1.61 -8.50
CA MET A 128 2.13 0.88 -8.84
C MET A 128 1.10 0.87 -7.70
N VAL A 129 1.49 1.29 -6.49
CA VAL A 129 0.55 1.53 -5.39
C VAL A 129 -0.48 2.62 -5.74
N GLN A 130 -0.14 3.54 -6.64
CA GLN A 130 -1.04 4.58 -7.14
C GLN A 130 -2.17 3.99 -8.00
N ASP A 131 -1.92 2.90 -8.74
CA ASP A 131 -2.95 2.19 -9.48
C ASP A 131 -3.94 1.50 -8.51
N GLU A 132 -3.44 0.96 -7.40
CA GLU A 132 -4.31 0.38 -6.35
C GLU A 132 -5.16 1.45 -5.67
N TYR A 133 -4.59 2.64 -5.42
CA TYR A 133 -5.34 3.79 -4.92
C TYR A 133 -6.39 4.28 -5.94
N SER A 134 -6.05 4.33 -7.23
CA SER A 134 -7.00 4.69 -8.30
C SER A 134 -8.20 3.74 -8.32
N ASP A 135 -7.96 2.42 -8.26
CA ASP A 135 -9.06 1.45 -8.18
C ASP A 135 -9.92 1.65 -6.92
N PHE A 136 -9.30 1.98 -5.78
CA PHE A 136 -10.00 2.30 -4.54
C PHE A 136 -10.92 3.51 -4.70
N VAL A 137 -10.43 4.58 -5.35
CA VAL A 137 -11.21 5.79 -5.66
C VAL A 137 -12.35 5.48 -6.63
N GLU A 138 -12.06 4.77 -7.73
CA GLU A 138 -13.06 4.39 -8.75
C GLU A 138 -14.17 3.48 -8.20
N ALA A 139 -13.82 2.60 -7.26
CA ALA A 139 -14.78 1.74 -6.57
C ALA A 139 -15.63 2.48 -5.52
N GLY A 140 -15.44 3.80 -5.35
CA GLY A 140 -16.19 4.61 -4.40
C GLY A 140 -15.69 4.48 -2.96
N ARG A 141 -14.39 4.27 -2.77
CA ARG A 141 -13.71 4.21 -1.46
C ARG A 141 -14.32 3.19 -0.49
N PRO A 142 -14.34 1.90 -0.84
CA PRO A 142 -14.97 0.88 -0.01
C PRO A 142 -14.29 0.78 1.36
N ALA A 143 -15.08 0.80 2.44
CA ALA A 143 -14.57 0.83 3.81
C ALA A 143 -14.11 -0.53 4.36
N ARG A 144 -14.51 -1.66 3.75
CA ARG A 144 -14.32 -3.01 4.32
C ARG A 144 -13.44 -3.94 3.50
N HIS A 145 -13.47 -3.79 2.19
CA HIS A 145 -12.78 -4.69 1.27
C HIS A 145 -12.18 -3.87 0.15
N SER A 146 -11.09 -4.37 -0.41
CA SER A 146 -10.49 -3.88 -1.64
C SER A 146 -11.42 -4.03 -2.84
N PRO A 147 -11.18 -3.26 -3.91
CA PRO A 147 -11.96 -3.36 -5.16
C PRO A 147 -12.02 -4.78 -5.76
N ASP A 148 -11.01 -5.62 -5.49
CA ASP A 148 -10.93 -7.02 -5.87
C ASP A 148 -11.43 -8.01 -4.79
N GLY A 149 -12.00 -7.52 -3.69
CA GLY A 149 -12.74 -8.30 -2.70
C GLY A 149 -11.94 -8.83 -1.50
N HIS A 150 -10.67 -8.45 -1.36
CA HIS A 150 -9.86 -8.80 -0.19
C HIS A 150 -10.22 -7.90 0.99
N PRO A 151 -10.39 -8.40 2.23
CA PRO A 151 -10.62 -7.52 3.38
C PRO A 151 -9.43 -6.58 3.58
N TRP A 152 -9.70 -5.34 3.97
CA TRP A 152 -8.62 -4.44 4.39
C TRP A 152 -7.97 -4.96 5.68
N PRO A 153 -6.64 -4.86 5.82
CA PRO A 153 -5.99 -5.13 7.10
C PRO A 153 -6.47 -4.11 8.12
N GLU A 154 -6.89 -4.58 9.30
CA GLU A 154 -7.23 -3.69 10.41
C GLU A 154 -6.02 -2.80 10.74
N PRO A 155 -6.21 -1.48 10.93
CA PRO A 155 -5.15 -0.63 11.43
C PRO A 155 -4.65 -1.20 12.76
N SER A 156 -3.37 -1.57 12.83
CA SER A 156 -2.76 -2.00 14.08
C SER A 156 -2.90 -0.84 15.06
N ALA A 157 -3.68 -1.05 16.13
CA ALA A 157 -3.80 -0.07 17.21
C ALA A 157 -2.38 0.25 17.70
N ASN A 158 -1.97 1.52 17.59
CA ASN A 158 -0.66 2.03 17.96
C ASN A 158 -0.15 1.32 19.23
N ARG A 159 0.92 0.54 19.10
CA ARG A 159 1.60 -0.13 20.21
C ARG A 159 2.89 0.59 20.52
#